data_AF-A0A4Q3T7A8-F1
#
_entry.id   AF-A0A4Q3T7A8-F1
#
_cell.length_a   1.000
_cell.length_b   1.000
_cell.length_c   1.000
_cell.angle_alpha   90.00
_cell.angle_beta   90.00
_cell.angle_gamma   90.00
#
_symmetry.space_group_name_H-M   'P 1'
#
loop_
_entity.id
_entity.type
_entity.pdbx_description
1 polymer ?
#
loop_
_entity_poly.entity_id
_entity_poly.type
_entity_poly.pdbx_seq_one_letter_code
_entity_poly.pdbx_strand_id
1 'polypeptide(L)'
;MEKALHLHEVLYVSTLSPDAPVKVVSQIAVKARIANEAAGITGLLVFDGMRFCQQIEGPRKEVLALIERIRLDPRHVNVEILH
;
A
#
# COMPACT_ATOMS: atom_id res chain seq x y z
N MET A 1 15.92 -26.15 7.91
CA MET A 1 16.61 -25.02 7.28
C MET A 1 15.61 -23.89 7.14
N GLU A 2 15.69 -22.92 8.05
CA GLU A 2 14.85 -21.73 8.04
C GLU A 2 15.28 -20.89 6.82
N LYS A 3 14.47 -20.88 5.77
CA LYS A 3 14.70 -19.98 4.63
C LYS A 3 14.65 -18.58 5.21
N ALA A 4 15.76 -17.84 5.17
CA ALA A 4 15.72 -16.40 5.40
C ALA A 4 14.64 -15.84 4.47
N LEU A 5 13.50 -15.45 5.06
CA LEU A 5 12.38 -14.84 4.36
C LEU A 5 12.94 -13.53 3.81
N HIS A 6 13.32 -13.54 2.53
CA HIS A 6 13.70 -12.31 1.85
C HIS A 6 12.44 -11.46 1.74
N LEU A 7 12.32 -10.51 2.66
CA LEU A 7 11.30 -9.48 2.61
C LEU A 7 11.56 -8.62 1.39
N HIS A 8 10.51 -8.44 0.59
CA HIS A 8 10.50 -7.42 -0.44
C HIS A 8 9.76 -6.22 0.13
N GLU A 9 10.42 -5.08 0.13
CA GLU A 9 9.86 -3.81 0.57
C GLU A 9 9.56 -2.94 -0.64
N VAL A 10 8.47 -2.18 -0.55
CA VAL A 10 8.16 -1.09 -1.48
C VAL A 10 7.74 0.14 -0.67
N LEU A 11 8.34 1.28 -1.01
CA LEU A 11 7.94 2.60 -0.50
C LEU A 11 7.36 3.41 -1.65
N TYR A 12 6.17 3.96 -1.48
CA TYR A 12 5.57 4.80 -2.51
C TYR A 12 4.84 6.01 -1.93
N VAL A 13 4.71 7.03 -2.78
CA VAL A 13 3.86 8.21 -2.52
C VAL A 13 2.82 8.36 -3.61
N SER A 14 1.70 8.98 -3.27
CA SER A 14 0.63 9.31 -4.21
C SER A 14 -0.22 10.46 -3.67
N THR A 15 -1.12 11.00 -4.49
CA THR A 15 -2.03 12.08 -4.12
C THR A 15 -3.47 11.57 -4.12
N LEU A 16 -4.27 11.91 -3.12
CA LEU A 16 -5.70 11.62 -3.11
C LEU A 16 -6.35 12.18 -4.38
N SER A 17 -7.19 11.36 -5.03
CA SER A 17 -7.91 11.79 -6.21
C SER A 17 -8.87 12.95 -5.84
N PRO A 18 -9.00 14.01 -6.66
CA PRO A 18 -9.91 15.12 -6.39
C PRO A 18 -11.36 14.70 -6.15
N ASP A 19 -11.79 13.60 -6.80
CA ASP A 19 -13.15 13.07 -6.70
C ASP A 19 -13.33 12.08 -5.52
N ALA A 20 -12.23 11.72 -4.84
CA ALA A 20 -12.27 10.79 -3.72
C ALA A 20 -12.51 11.55 -2.40
N PRO A 21 -13.51 11.15 -1.59
CA PRO A 21 -13.75 11.81 -0.32
C PRO A 21 -12.70 11.37 0.71
N VAL A 22 -12.20 12.29 1.54
CA VAL A 22 -11.17 12.02 2.57
C VAL A 22 -11.52 10.83 3.48
N LYS A 23 -12.81 10.62 3.77
CA LYS A 23 -13.30 9.46 4.55
C LYS A 23 -12.92 8.09 3.96
N VAL A 24 -12.48 8.04 2.70
CA VAL A 24 -12.04 6.79 2.05
C VAL A 24 -10.78 6.21 2.70
N VAL A 25 -9.96 7.04 3.36
CA VAL A 25 -8.70 6.62 3.98
C VAL A 25 -8.92 5.62 5.11
N SER A 26 -9.91 5.84 5.97
CA SER A 26 -10.24 4.88 7.04
C SER A 26 -10.71 3.54 6.48
N GLN A 27 -11.47 3.56 5.37
CA GLN A 27 -11.91 2.35 4.68
C GLN A 27 -10.74 1.61 4.02
N ILE A 28 -9.76 2.34 3.47
CA ILE A 28 -8.51 1.76 2.95
C ILE A 28 -7.80 1.03 4.08
N ALA A 29 -7.55 1.69 5.22
CA ALA A 29 -6.81 1.10 6.34
C ALA A 29 -7.47 -0.17 6.89
N VAL A 30 -8.80 -0.18 7.06
CA VAL A 30 -9.54 -1.35 7.53
C VAL A 30 -9.44 -2.52 6.55
N LYS A 31 -9.66 -2.27 5.26
CA LYS A 31 -9.57 -3.32 4.23
C LYS A 31 -8.14 -3.84 4.07
N ALA A 32 -7.16 -2.93 4.09
CA ALA A 32 -5.75 -3.27 3.96
C ALA A 32 -5.29 -4.14 5.12
N ARG A 33 -5.69 -3.85 6.36
CA ARG A 33 -5.32 -4.69 7.52
C ARG A 33 -5.66 -6.16 7.31
N ILE A 34 -6.91 -6.45 6.95
CA ILE A 34 -7.40 -7.83 6.76
C ILE A 34 -6.73 -8.50 5.56
N ALA A 35 -6.66 -7.80 4.42
CA ALA A 35 -6.08 -8.35 3.20
C ALA A 35 -4.57 -8.58 3.32
N ASN A 36 -3.85 -7.66 3.97
CA ASN A 36 -2.41 -7.74 4.15
C ASN A 36 -2.04 -8.87 5.11
N GLU A 37 -2.77 -9.02 6.22
CA GLU A 37 -2.55 -10.12 7.17
C GLU A 37 -2.68 -11.48 6.49
N ALA A 38 -3.73 -11.68 5.68
CA ALA A 38 -3.94 -12.91 4.92
C ALA A 38 -2.82 -13.19 3.88
N ALA A 39 -2.15 -12.16 3.40
CA ALA A 39 -1.06 -12.24 2.42
C ALA A 39 0.35 -12.23 3.06
N GLY A 40 0.45 -12.17 4.39
CA GLY A 40 1.72 -12.03 5.10
C GLY A 40 2.43 -10.70 4.82
N ILE A 41 1.66 -9.63 4.56
CA ILE A 41 2.16 -8.27 4.29
C ILE A 41 2.02 -7.42 5.56
N THR A 42 3.08 -6.69 5.90
CA THR A 42 3.13 -5.68 6.95
C THR A 42 3.43 -4.30 6.36
N GLY A 43 3.38 -3.27 7.20
CA GLY A 43 3.79 -1.92 6.80
C GLY A 43 3.02 -0.80 7.48
N LEU A 44 3.15 0.40 6.91
CA LEU A 44 2.59 1.65 7.41
C LEU A 44 1.98 2.47 6.28
N LEU A 45 0.79 3.03 6.52
CA LEU A 45 0.16 4.03 5.66
C LEU A 45 0.05 5.36 6.42
N VAL A 46 0.63 6.41 5.85
CA VAL A 46 0.56 7.79 6.34
C VAL A 46 -0.28 8.60 5.36
N PHE A 47 -1.14 9.46 5.90
CA PHE A 47 -1.97 10.39 5.13
C PHE A 47 -2.02 11.74 5.84
N ASP A 48 -1.74 12.83 5.10
CA ASP A 48 -1.65 14.19 5.65
C ASP A 48 -2.87 15.08 5.36
N GLY A 49 -3.89 14.56 4.66
CA GLY A 49 -5.03 15.32 4.17
C GLY A 49 -5.07 15.46 2.64
N MET A 50 -3.94 15.25 1.96
CA MET A 50 -3.83 15.33 0.51
C MET A 50 -2.97 14.21 -0.10
N ARG A 51 -1.90 13.80 0.57
CA ARG A 51 -0.92 12.83 0.05
C ARG A 51 -0.90 11.57 0.90
N PHE A 52 -0.67 10.46 0.22
CA PHE A 52 -0.33 9.18 0.84
C PHE A 52 1.16 8.95 0.77
N CYS A 53 1.71 8.41 1.86
CA CYS A 53 3.01 7.76 1.88
C CYS A 53 2.81 6.37 2.49
N GLN A 54 3.17 5.32 1.77
CA GLN A 54 2.97 3.96 2.25
C GLN A 54 4.24 3.14 2.07
N GLN A 55 4.65 2.51 3.16
CA GLN A 55 5.66 1.46 3.17
C GLN A 55 4.92 0.13 3.32
N ILE A 56 5.27 -0.85 2.49
CA ILE A 56 4.78 -2.22 2.61
C ILE A 56 5.92 -3.20 2.46
N GLU A 57 5.86 -4.30 3.21
CA GLU A 57 6.86 -5.36 3.13
C GLU A 57 6.18 -6.74 3.27
N GLY A 58 6.80 -7.77 2.69
CA GLY A 58 6.26 -9.13 2.74
C GLY A 58 6.88 -10.05 1.69
N PRO A 59 6.25 -11.20 1.42
CA PRO A 59 6.66 -12.09 0.33
C PRO A 59 6.65 -11.34 -1.01
N ARG A 60 7.76 -11.39 -1.76
CA ARG A 60 7.93 -10.65 -3.03
C ARG A 60 6.74 -10.74 -3.97
N LYS A 61 6.20 -11.94 -4.17
CA LYS A 61 5.06 -12.18 -5.06
C LYS A 61 3.82 -11.41 -4.61
N GLU A 62 3.52 -11.44 -3.32
CA GLU A 62 2.32 -10.81 -2.74
C GLU A 62 2.46 -9.28 -2.74
N VAL A 63 3.65 -8.77 -2.42
CA VAL A 63 3.95 -7.33 -2.46
C VAL A 63 3.82 -6.79 -3.89
N LEU A 64 4.39 -7.45 -4.89
CA LEU A 64 4.27 -7.02 -6.29
C LEU A 64 2.82 -7.05 -6.77
N ALA A 65 2.06 -8.10 -6.44
CA ALA A 65 0.64 -8.18 -6.81
C ALA A 65 -0.20 -7.07 -6.14
N LEU A 66 0.13 -6.71 -4.89
CA LEU A 66 -0.51 -5.61 -4.19
C LEU A 66 -0.18 -4.26 -4.84
N ILE A 67 1.08 -4.00 -5.19
CA ILE A 67 1.50 -2.75 -5.85
C ILE A 67 0.81 -2.56 -7.19
N GLU A 68 0.67 -3.61 -8.01
CA GLU A 68 -0.06 -3.50 -9.29
C GLU A 68 -1.51 -3.06 -9.10
N ARG A 69 -2.19 -3.59 -8.07
CA ARG A 69 -3.54 -3.14 -7.73
C ARG A 69 -3.58 -1.72 -7.21
N ILE A 70 -2.62 -1.35 -6.36
CA ILE A 70 -2.51 -0.01 -5.79
C ILE A 70 -2.33 1.00 -6.93
N ARG A 71 -1.40 0.76 -7.87
CA ARG A 71 -1.15 1.65 -9.02
C ARG A 71 -2.39 1.98 -9.86
N LEU A 72 -3.36 1.06 -9.92
CA LEU A 72 -4.58 1.19 -10.70
C LEU A 72 -5.78 1.70 -9.89
N ASP A 73 -5.59 1.98 -8.61
CA ASP A 73 -6.69 2.37 -7.74
C ASP A 73 -7.18 3.79 -8.06
N PRO A 74 -8.46 4.00 -8.44
CA PRO A 74 -8.95 5.31 -8.85
C PRO A 74 -9.03 6.33 -7.70
N ARG A 75 -8.80 5.90 -6.45
CA ARG A 75 -8.88 6.76 -5.27
C ARG A 75 -7.65 7.65 -5.10
N HIS A 76 -6.59 7.41 -5.85
CA HIS A 76 -5.39 8.25 -5.86
C HIS A 76 -4.80 8.40 -7.26
N VAL A 77 -3.90 9.35 -7.41
CA VAL A 77 -3.20 9.68 -8.64
C VAL A 77 -1.72 9.96 -8.36
N ASN A 78 -0.90 10.09 -9.41
CA ASN A 78 0.52 10.43 -9.32
C ASN A 78 1.29 9.45 -8.41
N VAL A 79 1.11 8.15 -8.64
CA VAL A 79 1.80 7.10 -7.87
C VAL A 79 3.26 7.05 -8.28
N GLU A 80 4.15 7.25 -7.31
CA GLU A 80 5.60 7.21 -7.48
C GLU A 80 6.21 6.21 -6.51
N ILE A 81 6.97 5.24 -7.04
CA ILE A 81 7.72 4.29 -6.23
C ILE A 81 9.09 4.88 -5.93
N LEU A 82 9.46 4.91 -4.66
CA LEU A 82 10.71 5.47 -4.15
C LEU A 82 11.75 4.38 -3.83
N HIS A 83 11.29 3.17 -3.52
CA HIS A 83 12.10 1.99 -3.23
C HIS A 83 11.41 0.73 -3.75
#